data_AF-A0A7J6F6M9-F1
#
_entry.id   AF-A0A7J6F6M9-F1
#
_cell.length_a   1.000
_cell.length_b   1.000
_cell.length_c   1.000
_cell.angle_alpha   90.00
_cell.angle_beta   90.00
_cell.angle_gamma   90.00
#
_symmetry.space_group_name_H-M   'P 1'
#
loop_
_entity.id
_entity.type
_entity.pdbx_description
1 polymer ?
#
loop_
_entity_poly.entity_id
_entity_poly.type
_entity_poly.pdbx_seq_one_letter_code
_entity_poly.pdbx_strand_id
1 'polypeptide(L)'
;MPIGVPKVRFRSPGDEDASWVDVFGSTIACNVGLAILKPSMIGEPADPFATPLEILLEWYFFPVFQILRTVPNKLLGVLLMVSVPAGLLTVPFLENVNKFQNPFRRPVATIVFLIGTAVALWLGIGETLPIDKSLTLGLF
;
A
#
# COMPACT_ATOMS: atom_id res chain seq x y z
N MET A 1 -33.48 21.07 15.01
CA MET A 1 -32.14 20.68 15.52
C MET A 1 -31.16 21.73 15.00
N PRO A 2 -30.50 22.55 15.85
CA PRO A 2 -29.75 23.70 15.35
C PRO A 2 -28.49 23.23 14.62
N ILE A 3 -28.41 23.62 13.36
CA ILE A 3 -27.32 23.37 12.43
C ILE A 3 -26.34 24.54 12.61
N GLY A 4 -25.12 24.28 13.10
CA GLY A 4 -24.05 25.27 12.98
C GLY A 4 -23.07 25.44 14.15
N VAL A 5 -23.20 24.74 15.28
CA VAL A 5 -22.16 24.82 16.33
C VAL A 5 -21.09 23.75 16.08
N PRO A 6 -19.79 24.10 15.94
CA PRO A 6 -18.74 23.10 15.94
C PRO A 6 -18.80 22.32 17.26
N LYS A 7 -19.01 21.01 17.17
CA LYS A 7 -19.09 20.14 18.34
C LYS A 7 -17.68 19.97 18.89
N VAL A 8 -17.26 20.86 19.78
CA VAL A 8 -16.03 20.67 20.56
C VAL A 8 -16.24 19.44 21.43
N ARG A 9 -15.60 18.33 21.07
CA ARG A 9 -15.63 17.11 21.87
C ARG A 9 -14.77 17.36 23.10
N PHE A 10 -15.42 17.57 24.24
CA PHE A 10 -14.74 17.67 25.52
C PHE A 10 -14.09 16.31 25.83
N ARG A 11 -12.77 16.34 26.03
CA ARG A 11 -11.90 15.19 26.25
C ARG A 11 -11.28 15.38 27.64
N SER A 12 -11.34 14.36 28.50
CA SER A 12 -10.91 14.49 29.90
C SER A 12 -9.38 14.45 29.97
N PRO A 13 -8.72 15.34 30.73
CA PRO A 13 -7.27 15.27 30.91
C PRO A 13 -6.83 13.87 31.37
N GLY A 14 -5.98 13.20 30.58
CA GLY A 14 -5.45 11.86 30.85
C GLY A 14 -6.02 10.70 30.02
N ASP A 15 -7.08 10.91 29.23
CA ASP A 15 -7.58 9.87 28.31
C ASP A 15 -6.71 9.70 27.05
N GLU A 16 -5.98 10.74 26.64
CA GLU A 16 -4.99 10.69 25.56
C GLU A 16 -3.80 9.82 25.96
N ASP A 17 -3.25 10.04 27.15
CA ASP A 17 -2.09 9.31 27.65
C ASP A 17 -2.37 7.81 27.79
N ALA A 18 -3.56 7.45 28.31
CA ALA A 18 -4.01 6.06 28.38
C ALA A 18 -4.14 5.44 26.97
N SER A 19 -4.73 6.17 26.01
CA SER A 19 -4.86 5.69 24.64
C SER A 19 -3.50 5.49 23.95
N TRP A 20 -2.50 6.32 24.22
CA TRP A 20 -1.17 6.19 23.63
C TRP A 20 -0.42 4.99 24.19
N VAL A 21 -0.47 4.78 25.50
CA VAL A 21 0.16 3.62 26.15
C VAL A 21 -0.41 2.31 25.60
N ASP A 22 -1.72 2.23 25.40
CA ASP A 22 -2.38 1.05 24.84
C ASP A 22 -1.98 0.79 23.37
N VAL A 23 -1.93 1.83 22.53
CA VAL A 23 -1.58 1.70 21.11
C VAL A 23 -0.11 1.33 20.93
N PHE A 24 0.80 2.01 21.63
CA PHE A 24 2.23 1.71 21.52
C PHE A 24 2.57 0.36 22.16
N GLY A 25 2.02 0.08 23.34
CA GLY A 25 2.22 -1.19 24.04
C GLY A 25 1.76 -2.38 23.22
N SER A 26 0.55 -2.31 22.65
CA SER A 26 0.02 -3.36 21.77
C SER A 26 0.83 -3.52 20.48
N THR A 27 1.22 -2.43 19.83
CA THR A 27 2.03 -2.47 18.61
C THR A 27 3.39 -3.13 18.87
N ILE A 28 4.09 -2.78 19.95
CA ILE A 28 5.37 -3.38 20.31
C ILE A 28 5.19 -4.87 20.64
N ALA A 29 4.17 -5.22 21.42
CA ALA A 29 3.88 -6.60 21.77
C ALA A 29 3.62 -7.48 20.54
N CYS A 30 2.85 -6.98 19.56
CA CYS A 30 2.62 -7.68 18.30
C CYS A 30 3.90 -7.89 17.48
N ASN A 31 4.75 -6.86 17.35
CA ASN A 31 6.01 -6.97 16.61
C ASN A 31 6.98 -7.97 17.27
N VAL A 32 7.12 -7.91 18.59
CA VAL A 32 7.96 -8.86 19.35
C VAL A 32 7.40 -10.28 19.25
N GLY A 33 6.08 -10.44 19.38
CA GLY A 33 5.42 -11.73 19.22
C GLY A 33 5.68 -12.35 17.84
N LEU A 34 5.58 -11.57 16.77
CA LEU A 34 5.87 -12.03 15.41
C LEU A 34 7.34 -12.42 15.22
N ALA A 35 8.27 -11.61 15.76
CA ALA A 35 9.71 -11.87 15.67
C ALA A 35 10.12 -13.17 16.38
N ILE A 36 9.47 -13.50 17.50
CA ILE A 36 9.73 -14.75 18.23
C ILE A 36 9.10 -15.96 17.51
N LEU A 37 7.86 -15.83 17.03
CA LEU A 37 7.14 -16.93 16.39
C LEU A 37 7.70 -17.28 15.00
N LYS A 38 8.25 -16.29 14.28
CA LYS A 38 8.84 -16.48 12.95
C LYS A 38 10.15 -15.69 12.83
N PRO A 39 11.28 -16.26 13.29
CA PRO A 39 12.58 -15.61 13.17
C PRO A 39 12.97 -15.46 11.71
N SER A 40 13.78 -14.44 11.40
CA SER A 40 14.32 -14.22 10.06
C SER A 40 15.25 -15.37 9.66
N MET A 41 15.17 -15.77 8.39
CA MET A 41 16.04 -16.78 7.82
C MET A 41 17.33 -16.12 7.32
N ILE A 42 18.48 -16.74 7.60
CA ILE A 42 19.76 -16.33 7.02
C ILE A 42 19.91 -17.04 5.67
N GLY A 43 20.11 -16.26 4.60
CA GLY A 43 20.34 -16.76 3.25
C GLY A 43 21.80 -17.15 2.99
N GLU A 44 22.04 -17.76 1.83
CA GLU A 44 23.38 -18.08 1.34
C GLU A 44 24.16 -16.79 1.00
N PRO A 45 25.50 -16.79 1.13
CA PRO A 45 26.32 -15.65 0.71
C PRO A 45 26.15 -15.37 -0.78
N ALA A 46 26.21 -14.09 -1.16
CA ALA A 46 25.99 -13.67 -2.55
C ALA A 46 27.09 -14.20 -3.50
N ASP A 47 26.68 -14.89 -4.56
CA ASP A 47 27.54 -15.33 -5.66
C ASP A 47 27.20 -14.54 -6.95
N PRO A 48 28.12 -13.73 -7.50
CA PRO A 48 27.89 -12.99 -8.74
C PRO A 48 27.65 -13.85 -9.99
N PHE A 49 28.05 -15.13 -9.98
CA PHE A 49 27.97 -16.02 -11.14
C PHE A 49 26.77 -16.97 -11.10
N ALA A 50 26.04 -17.02 -9.99
CA ALA A 50 24.86 -17.87 -9.81
C ALA A 50 23.61 -17.02 -9.53
N THR A 51 22.66 -17.04 -10.47
CA THR A 51 21.35 -16.41 -10.27
C THR A 51 20.39 -17.39 -9.58
N PRO A 52 19.76 -17.02 -8.45
CA PRO A 52 18.75 -17.86 -7.82
C PRO A 52 17.52 -18.02 -8.73
N LEU A 53 16.80 -19.15 -8.60
CA LEU A 53 15.61 -19.44 -9.43
C LEU A 53 14.48 -18.43 -9.23
N GLU A 54 14.33 -17.91 -8.02
CA GLU A 54 13.27 -16.97 -7.64
C GLU A 54 13.90 -15.64 -7.24
N ILE A 55 13.72 -14.62 -8.06
CA ILE A 55 14.16 -13.24 -7.77
C ILE A 55 12.91 -12.43 -7.44
N LEU A 56 12.50 -12.45 -6.18
CA LEU A 56 11.40 -11.64 -5.67
C LEU A 56 11.96 -10.52 -4.78
N LEU A 57 11.39 -9.34 -4.94
CA LEU A 57 11.63 -8.20 -4.06
C LEU A 57 10.79 -8.32 -2.78
N GLU A 58 10.78 -7.29 -1.95
CA GLU A 58 9.83 -7.23 -0.85
C GLU A 58 8.41 -6.92 -1.34
N TRP A 59 7.41 -7.37 -0.57
CA TRP A 59 6.00 -7.41 -0.96
C TRP A 59 5.40 -6.05 -1.37
N TYR A 60 5.86 -4.95 -0.79
CA TYR A 60 5.40 -3.60 -1.14
C TYR A 60 5.93 -3.11 -2.49
N PHE A 61 6.99 -3.72 -3.01
CA PHE A 61 7.50 -3.44 -4.36
C PHE A 61 6.87 -4.31 -5.45
N PHE A 62 6.09 -5.34 -5.11
CA PHE A 62 5.48 -6.25 -6.09
C PHE A 62 4.70 -5.54 -7.20
N PRO A 63 3.80 -4.58 -6.92
CA PRO A 63 3.02 -3.94 -7.98
C PRO A 63 3.90 -3.17 -8.97
N VAL A 64 4.99 -2.58 -8.47
CA VAL A 64 5.91 -1.77 -9.26
C VAL A 64 6.83 -2.67 -10.09
N PHE A 65 7.26 -3.80 -9.53
CA PHE A 65 8.07 -4.78 -10.22
C PHE A 65 7.29 -5.50 -11.34
N GLN A 66 6.02 -5.82 -11.10
CA GLN A 66 5.12 -6.38 -12.10
C GLN A 66 5.01 -5.46 -13.33
N ILE A 67 4.90 -4.14 -13.13
CA ILE A 67 4.89 -3.15 -14.23
C ILE A 67 6.21 -3.18 -15.00
N LEU A 68 7.35 -3.29 -14.30
CA LEU A 68 8.67 -3.28 -14.94
C LEU A 68 8.91 -4.50 -15.83
N ARG A 69 8.41 -5.68 -15.44
CA ARG A 69 8.58 -6.93 -16.22
C ARG A 69 7.53 -7.12 -17.31
N THR A 70 6.34 -6.53 -17.18
CA THR A 70 5.27 -6.64 -18.20
C THR A 70 5.40 -5.63 -19.33
N VAL A 71 5.98 -4.45 -19.08
CA VAL A 71 6.12 -3.42 -20.11
C VAL A 71 7.39 -3.67 -20.93
N PRO A 72 7.29 -3.90 -22.26
CA PRO A 72 8.46 -4.22 -23.10
C PRO A 72 9.39 -3.01 -23.30
N ASN A 73 8.88 -1.78 -23.19
CA ASN A 73 9.67 -0.56 -23.31
C ASN A 73 10.24 -0.13 -21.95
N LYS A 74 11.57 -0.15 -21.84
CA LYS A 74 12.32 0.24 -20.64
C LYS A 74 12.01 1.65 -20.15
N LEU A 75 11.84 2.62 -21.06
CA LEU A 75 11.55 4.01 -20.69
C LEU A 75 10.14 4.14 -20.10
N LEU A 76 9.16 3.47 -20.73
CA LEU A 76 7.77 3.54 -20.29
C LEU A 76 7.59 2.88 -18.92
N GLY A 77 8.26 1.75 -18.66
CA GLY A 77 8.26 1.10 -17.35
C GLY A 77 8.74 2.03 -16.24
N VAL A 78 9.88 2.68 -16.42
CA VAL A 78 10.43 3.64 -15.43
C VAL A 78 9.51 4.85 -15.24
N LEU A 79 8.93 5.39 -16.31
CA LEU A 79 7.97 6.50 -16.21
C LEU A 79 6.73 6.11 -15.41
N LEU A 80 6.20 4.90 -15.59
CA LEU A 80 5.07 4.39 -14.81
C LEU A 80 5.42 4.21 -13.34
N MET A 81 6.62 3.75 -13.00
CA MET A 81 7.07 3.66 -11.61
C MET A 81 7.07 5.04 -10.93
N VAL A 82 7.62 6.05 -11.59
CA VAL A 82 7.69 7.43 -11.06
C VAL A 82 6.30 8.07 -11.01
N SER A 83 5.38 7.67 -11.89
CA SER A 83 4.02 8.21 -11.92
C SER A 83 3.23 7.90 -10.65
N VAL A 84 3.53 6.82 -9.92
CA VAL A 84 2.82 6.45 -8.68
C VAL A 84 2.98 7.52 -7.58
N PRO A 85 4.20 7.84 -7.10
CA PRO A 85 4.37 8.91 -6.11
C PRO A 85 4.03 10.30 -6.66
N ALA A 86 4.35 10.57 -7.93
CA ALA A 86 4.02 11.86 -8.56
C ALA A 86 2.51 12.09 -8.62
N GLY A 87 1.73 11.08 -9.00
CA GLY A 87 0.27 11.12 -9.01
C GLY A 87 -0.31 11.33 -7.62
N LEU A 88 0.22 10.62 -6.62
CA LEU A 88 -0.23 10.76 -5.22
C LEU A 88 -0.04 12.18 -4.68
N LEU A 89 1.04 12.87 -5.07
CA LEU A 89 1.28 14.26 -4.70
C LEU A 89 0.25 15.23 -5.32
N THR A 90 -0.36 14.88 -6.45
CA THR A 90 -1.37 15.73 -7.11
C THR A 90 -2.78 15.58 -6.54
N VAL A 91 -3.05 14.50 -5.80
CA VAL A 91 -4.38 14.20 -5.20
C VAL A 91 -4.98 15.36 -4.40
N PRO A 92 -4.28 15.99 -3.43
CA PRO A 92 -4.88 17.07 -2.63
C PRO A 92 -5.26 18.30 -3.48
N PHE A 93 -4.57 18.53 -4.61
CA PHE A 93 -4.89 19.64 -5.50
C PHE A 93 -6.11 19.35 -6.37
N LEU A 94 -6.25 18.10 -6.84
CA LEU A 94 -7.40 17.66 -7.64
C LEU A 94 -8.68 17.53 -6.81
N GLU A 95 -8.58 17.04 -5.57
CA GLU A 95 -9.75 16.84 -4.70
C GLU A 95 -10.20 18.11 -3.95
N ASN A 96 -9.48 19.23 -4.11
CA ASN A 96 -9.82 20.50 -3.47
C ASN A 96 -11.17 21.09 -3.93
N VAL A 97 -11.75 20.55 -5.00
CA VAL A 97 -13.08 20.94 -5.51
C VAL A 97 -14.18 20.74 -4.45
N ASN A 98 -14.04 19.77 -3.53
CA ASN A 98 -15.09 19.42 -2.59
C ASN A 98 -14.58 19.36 -1.14
N LYS A 99 -15.26 20.02 -0.19
CA LYS A 99 -14.82 20.11 1.23
C LYS A 99 -15.21 18.92 2.11
N PHE A 100 -16.03 17.99 1.62
CA PHE A 100 -16.54 16.89 2.46
C PHE A 100 -15.49 15.83 2.74
N GLN A 101 -15.14 15.57 4.00
CA GLN A 101 -14.15 14.52 4.35
C GLN A 101 -14.73 13.09 4.32
N ASN A 102 -16.05 12.94 4.35
CA ASN A 102 -16.71 11.63 4.40
C ASN A 102 -16.65 10.92 3.02
N PRO A 103 -16.08 9.70 2.91
CA PRO A 103 -16.02 8.93 1.66
C PRO A 103 -17.41 8.72 1.01
N PHE A 104 -18.45 8.49 1.80
CA PHE A 104 -19.82 8.33 1.29
C PHE A 104 -20.38 9.58 0.59
N ARG A 105 -19.76 10.75 0.81
CA ARG A 105 -20.14 12.02 0.18
C ARG A 105 -19.22 12.39 -0.99
N ARG A 106 -18.26 11.52 -1.35
CA ARG A 106 -17.35 11.65 -2.50
C ARG A 106 -17.35 10.37 -3.34
N PRO A 107 -18.49 9.94 -3.90
CA PRO A 107 -18.61 8.63 -4.55
C PRO A 107 -17.60 8.43 -5.69
N VAL A 108 -17.32 9.47 -6.49
CA VAL A 108 -16.36 9.40 -7.60
C VAL A 108 -14.93 9.14 -7.11
N ALA A 109 -14.44 9.95 -6.17
CA ALA A 109 -13.08 9.79 -5.62
C ALA A 109 -12.92 8.43 -4.92
N THR A 110 -13.93 7.99 -4.17
CA THR A 110 -13.92 6.67 -3.52
C THR A 110 -13.88 5.54 -4.53
N ILE A 111 -14.65 5.59 -5.63
CA ILE A 111 -14.60 4.56 -6.67
C ILE A 111 -13.22 4.52 -7.34
N VAL A 112 -12.64 5.67 -7.69
CA VAL A 112 -11.29 5.75 -8.30
C VAL A 112 -10.24 5.14 -7.35
N PHE A 113 -10.30 5.48 -6.06
CA PHE A 113 -9.41 4.91 -5.05
C PHE A 113 -9.57 3.38 -4.92
N LEU A 114 -10.81 2.88 -4.93
CA LEU A 114 -11.07 1.43 -4.86
C LEU A 114 -10.56 0.70 -6.10
N ILE A 115 -10.77 1.26 -7.30
CA ILE A 115 -10.22 0.68 -8.54
C ILE A 115 -8.69 0.69 -8.50
N GLY A 116 -8.07 1.80 -8.11
CA GLY A 116 -6.61 1.89 -7.98
C GLY A 116 -6.05 0.88 -6.98
N THR A 117 -6.74 0.68 -5.85
CA THR A 117 -6.38 -0.33 -4.84
C THR A 117 -6.53 -1.75 -5.40
N ALA A 118 -7.62 -2.03 -6.12
CA ALA A 118 -7.84 -3.33 -6.75
C ALA A 118 -6.77 -3.63 -7.81
N VAL A 119 -6.37 -2.64 -8.62
CA VAL A 119 -5.28 -2.78 -9.60
C VAL A 119 -3.94 -3.01 -8.92
N ALA A 120 -3.63 -2.28 -7.84
CA ALA A 120 -2.39 -2.50 -7.09
C ALA A 120 -2.31 -3.92 -6.49
N LEU A 121 -3.42 -4.43 -5.96
CA LEU A 121 -3.52 -5.82 -5.48
C LEU A 121 -3.41 -6.82 -6.63
N TRP A 122 -4.07 -6.57 -7.76
CA TRP A 122 -4.00 -7.42 -8.95
C TRP A 122 -2.57 -7.57 -9.45
N LEU A 123 -1.85 -6.46 -9.57
CA LEU A 123 -0.43 -6.46 -9.98
C LEU A 123 0.46 -7.12 -8.93
N GLY A 124 0.19 -6.89 -7.64
CA GLY A 124 0.93 -7.52 -6.55
C GLY A 124 0.80 -9.05 -6.52
N ILE A 125 -0.40 -9.58 -6.78
CA ILE A 125 -0.63 -11.03 -6.90
C ILE A 125 -0.04 -11.56 -8.20
N GLY A 126 -0.18 -10.82 -9.30
CA GLY A 126 0.39 -11.19 -10.60
C GLY A 126 1.90 -11.38 -10.56
N GLU A 127 2.61 -10.68 -9.66
CA GLU A 127 4.06 -10.77 -9.52
C GLU A 127 4.55 -12.16 -9.09
N THR A 128 3.81 -12.85 -8.22
CA THR A 128 4.19 -14.19 -7.72
C THR A 128 3.92 -15.30 -8.74
N LEU A 129 3.29 -14.97 -9.86
CA LEU A 129 2.95 -15.91 -10.93
C LEU A 129 3.92 -15.80 -12.11
N PRO A 130 4.01 -16.86 -12.96
CA PRO A 130 4.73 -16.80 -14.22
C PRO A 130 4.20 -15.70 -15.13
N ILE A 131 5.10 -15.10 -15.93
CA ILE A 131 4.79 -13.93 -16.78
C ILE A 131 3.57 -14.15 -17.68
N ASP A 132 3.41 -15.35 -18.22
CA ASP A 132 2.33 -15.72 -19.14
C ASP A 132 0.93 -15.67 -18.50
N LYS A 133 0.87 -15.88 -17.18
CA LYS A 133 -0.38 -15.89 -16.39
C LYS A 133 -0.52 -14.67 -15.49
N SER A 134 0.48 -13.79 -15.48
CA SER A 134 0.55 -12.69 -14.53
C SER A 134 -0.58 -11.65 -14.69
N LEU A 135 -1.10 -11.49 -15.91
CA LEU A 135 -2.24 -10.61 -16.19
C LEU A 135 -3.60 -11.28 -15.98
N THR A 136 -3.70 -12.59 -16.26
CA THR A 136 -4.96 -13.34 -16.13
C THR A 136 -5.18 -13.92 -14.73
N LEU A 137 -4.14 -13.90 -13.89
CA LEU A 137 -4.07 -14.59 -12.60
C LEU A 137 -4.42 -16.09 -12.69
N GLY A 138 -4.34 -16.67 -13.88
CA GLY A 138 -4.78 -18.04 -14.16
C GLY A 138 -6.30 -18.26 -14.06
N LEU A 139 -7.11 -17.19 -14.03
CA LEU A 139 -8.57 -17.26 -13.91
C LEU A 139 -9.31 -17.30 -15.25
N PHE A 140 -8.69 -16.78 -16.31
CA PHE A 140 -9.26 -16.68 -17.66
C PHE A 140 -8.19 -16.84 -18.74
#